data_AF-A0ABD5XT09-F1
#
_entry.id   AF-A0ABD5XT09-F1
#
_cell.length_a   1.000
_cell.length_b   1.000
_cell.length_c   1.000
_cell.angle_alpha   90.00
_cell.angle_beta   90.00
_cell.angle_gamma   90.00
#
_symmetry.space_group_name_H-M   'P 1'
#
loop_
_entity.id
_entity.type
_entity.pdbx_description
1 polymer ?
#
loop_
_entity_poly.entity_id
_entity_poly.type
_entity_poly.pdbx_seq_one_letter_code
_entity_poly.pdbx_strand_id
1 'polypeptide(L)'
;MSTAADAAAASDVDASATYDDDTVTVALAADGEPLENVTVSVDGERVGTTDAGGTVSVERGDWETADVDEIEIEFEGHGVEGELEYEHEDGSLVLVEETYEYDHDADDGDEDEEEREADDDEDDEGDEAEEEREADDDEDDEGDEAEEGSDD
;
A
#
# COMPACT_ATOMS: atom_id res chain seq x y z
N MET A 1 7.13 -4.68 -31.80
CA MET A 1 5.82 -4.14 -31.37
C MET A 1 5.35 -5.03 -30.24
N SER A 2 5.78 -4.73 -29.02
CA SER A 2 5.12 -5.29 -27.82
C SER A 2 4.03 -4.31 -27.45
N THR A 3 2.79 -4.75 -27.59
CA THR A 3 1.62 -4.16 -26.94
C THR A 3 1.35 -5.09 -25.77
N ALA A 4 1.45 -4.57 -24.55
CA ALA A 4 0.70 -5.10 -23.43
C ALA A 4 -0.44 -4.11 -23.21
N ALA A 5 -1.65 -4.59 -23.43
CA ALA A 5 -2.87 -3.92 -23.08
C ALA A 5 -3.57 -4.83 -22.06
N ASP A 6 -4.34 -4.20 -21.19
CA ASP A 6 -5.39 -4.77 -20.35
C ASP A 6 -4.99 -5.12 -18.91
N ALA A 7 -5.07 -4.10 -18.06
CA ALA A 7 -5.61 -4.24 -16.72
C ALA A 7 -6.60 -3.07 -16.53
N ALA A 8 -7.88 -3.39 -16.34
CA ALA A 8 -8.98 -2.44 -16.35
C ALA A 8 -9.73 -2.49 -15.02
N ALA A 9 -9.14 -1.88 -13.99
CA ALA A 9 -9.77 -1.32 -12.80
C ALA A 9 -8.66 -0.58 -12.02
N ALA A 10 -8.57 0.75 -12.14
CA ALA A 10 -7.44 1.55 -11.62
C ALA A 10 -6.04 1.04 -12.02
N SER A 11 -5.94 0.30 -13.14
CA SER A 11 -4.70 -0.34 -13.59
C SER A 11 -4.01 0.39 -14.75
N ASP A 12 -4.39 1.65 -14.98
CA ASP A 12 -3.88 2.52 -16.06
C ASP A 12 -3.18 3.77 -15.47
N VAL A 13 -2.66 3.66 -14.24
CA VAL A 13 -1.77 4.68 -13.67
C VAL A 13 -0.36 4.35 -14.13
N ASP A 14 0.23 5.27 -14.89
CA ASP A 14 1.62 5.22 -15.30
C ASP A 14 2.43 6.12 -14.38
N ALA A 15 3.22 5.52 -13.50
CA ALA A 15 4.14 6.22 -12.62
C ALA A 15 5.59 5.82 -12.95
N SER A 16 6.46 6.80 -13.15
CA SER A 16 7.87 6.53 -13.44
C SER A 16 8.78 7.63 -12.93
N ALA A 17 10.02 7.27 -12.59
CA ALA A 17 11.04 8.22 -12.20
C ALA A 17 12.34 8.01 -12.97
N THR A 18 13.06 9.10 -13.17
CA THR A 18 14.38 9.11 -13.81
C THR A 18 15.34 9.98 -13.02
N TYR A 19 16.62 9.64 -13.05
CA TYR A 19 17.70 10.41 -12.42
C TYR A 19 18.69 10.89 -13.47
N ASP A 20 18.88 12.21 -13.54
CA ASP A 20 19.85 12.87 -14.43
C ASP A 20 20.40 14.13 -13.75
N ASP A 21 21.70 14.38 -13.85
CA ASP A 21 22.39 15.58 -13.33
C ASP A 21 21.94 15.98 -11.89
N ASP A 22 21.96 15.01 -10.95
CA ASP A 22 21.56 15.23 -9.55
C ASP A 22 20.09 15.64 -9.36
N THR A 23 19.24 15.36 -10.36
CA THR A 23 17.81 15.68 -10.38
C THR A 23 16.99 14.42 -10.59
N VAL A 24 16.03 14.16 -9.70
CA VAL A 24 15.00 13.15 -9.95
C VAL A 24 13.80 13.82 -10.61
N THR A 25 13.34 13.24 -11.70
CA THR A 25 12.11 13.63 -12.38
C THR A 25 11.11 12.51 -12.30
N VAL A 26 9.99 12.79 -11.64
CA VAL A 26 8.84 11.89 -11.51
C VAL A 26 7.78 12.31 -12.52
N ALA A 27 7.18 11.33 -13.20
CA ALA A 27 6.09 11.51 -14.14
C ALA A 27 4.92 10.61 -13.75
N LEU A 28 3.72 11.20 -13.66
CA LEU A 28 2.48 10.56 -13.29
C LEU A 28 1.41 10.83 -14.37
N ALA A 29 0.78 9.76 -14.84
CA ALA A 29 -0.37 9.82 -15.73
C ALA A 29 -1.41 8.77 -15.34
N ALA A 30 -2.66 9.01 -15.70
CA ALA A 30 -3.74 8.03 -15.60
C ALA A 30 -4.58 8.05 -16.89
N ASP A 31 -4.89 6.88 -17.46
CA ASP A 31 -5.61 6.75 -18.74
C ASP A 31 -4.89 7.50 -19.89
N GLY A 32 -3.55 7.60 -19.79
CA GLY A 32 -2.72 8.39 -20.70
C GLY A 32 -2.85 9.92 -20.56
N GLU A 33 -3.57 10.43 -19.57
CA GLU A 33 -3.67 11.85 -19.23
C GLU A 33 -2.70 12.22 -18.08
N PRO A 34 -1.92 13.31 -18.20
CA PRO A 34 -1.02 13.73 -17.13
C PRO A 34 -1.78 14.15 -15.88
N LEU A 35 -1.34 13.66 -14.71
CA LEU A 35 -1.97 14.00 -13.43
C LEU A 35 -1.33 15.24 -12.83
N GLU A 36 -2.04 16.37 -12.82
CA GLU A 36 -1.60 17.61 -12.19
C GLU A 36 -1.93 17.68 -10.69
N ASN A 37 -1.17 18.47 -9.92
CA ASN A 37 -1.37 18.70 -8.48
C ASN A 37 -1.36 17.44 -7.59
N VAL A 38 -0.71 16.37 -8.04
CA VAL A 38 -0.46 15.18 -7.21
C VAL A 38 0.70 15.47 -6.28
N THR A 39 0.53 15.21 -4.99
CA THR A 39 1.62 15.34 -4.01
C THR A 39 2.65 14.25 -4.28
N VAL A 40 3.93 14.62 -4.26
CA VAL A 40 5.03 13.66 -4.36
C VAL A 40 5.96 13.84 -3.16
N SER A 41 6.36 12.71 -2.58
CA SER A 41 7.37 12.59 -1.54
C SER A 41 8.49 11.69 -2.02
N VAL A 42 9.71 11.94 -1.55
CA VAL A 42 10.86 11.08 -1.81
C VAL A 42 11.57 10.79 -0.50
N ASP A 43 11.79 9.51 -0.20
CA ASP A 43 12.32 9.05 1.09
C ASP A 43 11.51 9.61 2.27
N GLY A 44 10.17 9.63 2.14
CA GLY A 44 9.26 10.22 3.12
C GLY A 44 9.27 11.76 3.21
N GLU A 45 10.12 12.47 2.47
CA GLU A 45 10.16 13.93 2.45
C GLU A 45 9.29 14.48 1.32
N ARG A 46 8.32 15.36 1.65
CA ARG A 46 7.49 16.01 0.63
C ARG A 46 8.28 17.02 -0.18
N VAL A 47 8.50 16.70 -1.46
CA VAL A 47 9.28 17.53 -2.40
C VAL A 47 8.42 18.53 -3.18
N GLY A 48 7.15 18.21 -3.40
CA GLY A 48 6.30 19.09 -4.19
C GLY A 48 5.00 18.49 -4.67
N THR A 49 4.50 19.05 -5.77
CA THR A 49 3.31 18.58 -6.48
C THR A 49 3.56 18.59 -7.97
N THR A 50 2.99 17.62 -8.70
CA THR A 50 3.10 17.57 -10.16
C THR A 50 2.51 18.81 -10.83
N ASP A 51 3.14 19.24 -11.92
CA ASP A 51 2.68 20.34 -12.76
C ASP A 51 1.65 19.88 -13.81
N ALA A 52 1.21 20.79 -14.69
CA ALA A 52 0.20 20.52 -15.73
C ALA A 52 0.62 19.43 -16.75
N GLY A 53 1.92 19.09 -16.81
CA GLY A 53 2.47 18.00 -17.59
C GLY A 53 2.50 16.66 -16.85
N GLY A 54 2.02 16.60 -15.60
CA GLY A 54 2.07 15.40 -14.77
C GLY A 54 3.44 15.12 -14.19
N THR A 55 4.33 16.11 -14.20
CA THR A 55 5.73 15.93 -13.80
C THR A 55 6.09 16.72 -12.55
N VAL A 56 7.06 16.24 -11.80
CA VAL A 56 7.77 17.04 -10.79
C VAL A 56 9.26 16.73 -10.89
N SER A 57 10.08 17.78 -10.86
CA SER A 57 11.53 17.65 -10.83
C SER A 57 12.03 18.20 -9.50
N VAL A 58 12.93 17.44 -8.88
CA VAL A 58 13.46 17.72 -7.56
C VAL A 58 14.96 17.50 -7.58
N GLU A 59 15.68 18.51 -7.11
CA GLU A 59 17.13 18.44 -6.97
C GLU A 59 17.45 17.57 -5.75
N ARG A 60 18.53 16.80 -5.84
CA ARG A 60 19.01 15.91 -4.77
C ARG A 60 19.20 16.60 -3.43
N GLY A 61 19.46 17.90 -3.42
CA GLY A 61 19.63 18.71 -2.21
C GLY A 61 18.34 19.17 -1.55
N ASP A 62 17.17 18.85 -2.11
CA ASP A 62 15.86 19.27 -1.60
C ASP A 62 15.29 18.29 -0.56
N TRP A 63 15.76 17.03 -0.54
CA TRP A 63 15.42 16.03 0.47
C TRP A 63 16.61 15.65 1.38
N GLU A 64 16.32 15.22 2.60
CA GLU A 64 17.33 14.99 3.62
C GLU A 64 18.17 13.71 3.45
N THR A 65 17.64 12.64 2.85
CA THR A 65 18.42 11.41 2.64
C THR A 65 19.66 11.71 1.83
N ALA A 66 20.81 11.06 2.03
CA ALA A 66 22.06 11.33 1.30
C ALA A 66 22.45 10.22 0.31
N ASP A 67 21.74 9.10 0.40
CA ASP A 67 21.93 7.92 -0.43
C ASP A 67 21.00 8.02 -1.65
N VAL A 68 21.52 7.68 -2.83
CA VAL A 68 20.73 7.52 -4.06
C VAL A 68 20.64 6.07 -4.48
N ASP A 69 21.38 5.18 -3.79
CA ASP A 69 21.44 3.76 -4.07
C ASP A 69 20.05 3.11 -3.96
N GLU A 70 19.19 3.62 -3.06
CA GLU A 70 17.79 3.25 -2.90
C GLU A 70 16.98 4.55 -2.77
N ILE A 71 15.87 4.65 -3.50
CA ILE A 71 14.98 5.81 -3.48
C ILE A 71 13.54 5.30 -3.46
N GLU A 72 12.82 5.65 -2.40
CA GLU A 72 11.38 5.47 -2.30
C GLU A 72 10.66 6.72 -2.79
N ILE A 73 9.66 6.57 -3.65
CA ILE A 73 8.84 7.66 -4.18
C ILE A 73 7.39 7.36 -3.87
N GLU A 74 6.77 8.20 -3.06
CA GLU A 74 5.35 8.11 -2.71
C GLU A 74 4.59 9.23 -3.43
N PHE A 75 3.39 8.93 -3.93
CA PHE A 75 2.53 9.94 -4.50
C PHE A 75 1.08 9.76 -4.07
N GLU A 76 0.41 10.88 -3.86
CA GLU A 76 -0.99 10.92 -3.40
C GLU A 76 -1.72 12.08 -4.07
N GLY A 77 -2.86 11.78 -4.70
CA GLY A 77 -3.74 12.78 -5.27
C GLY A 77 -4.79 12.17 -6.16
N HIS A 78 -5.88 12.90 -6.41
CA HIS A 78 -6.94 12.45 -7.35
C HIS A 78 -7.57 11.08 -7.03
N GLY A 79 -7.49 10.62 -5.77
CA GLY A 79 -7.99 9.31 -5.34
C GLY A 79 -7.07 8.15 -5.73
N VAL A 80 -5.84 8.43 -6.14
CA VAL A 80 -4.77 7.44 -6.26
C VAL A 80 -3.69 7.73 -5.23
N GLU A 81 -3.21 6.67 -4.61
CA GLU A 81 -2.04 6.64 -3.75
C GLU A 81 -1.13 5.49 -4.20
N GLY A 82 0.18 5.68 -4.15
CA GLY A 82 1.12 4.64 -4.52
C GLY A 82 2.55 4.96 -4.14
N GLU A 83 3.36 3.92 -4.15
CA GLU A 83 4.76 3.90 -3.74
C GLU A 83 5.59 3.16 -4.80
N LEU A 84 6.77 3.69 -5.08
CA LEU A 84 7.73 3.12 -6.02
C LEU A 84 9.09 3.03 -5.35
N GLU A 85 9.69 1.85 -5.34
CA GLU A 85 11.06 1.65 -4.86
C GLU A 85 12.00 1.53 -6.06
N TYR A 86 13.06 2.34 -6.04
CA TYR A 86 14.09 2.34 -7.07
C TYR A 86 15.46 2.04 -6.48
N GLU A 87 16.22 1.18 -7.16
CA GLU A 87 17.66 1.01 -6.94
C GLU A 87 18.44 1.80 -8.01
N HIS A 88 19.52 2.46 -7.61
CA HIS A 88 20.40 3.14 -8.56
C HIS A 88 21.49 2.21 -9.08
N GLU A 89 21.37 1.81 -10.34
CA GLU A 89 22.32 0.98 -11.06
C GLU A 89 22.94 1.72 -12.25
N ASP A 90 24.27 1.69 -12.38
CA ASP A 90 25.01 2.25 -13.52
C ASP A 90 24.68 3.72 -13.88
N GLY A 91 24.24 4.53 -12.92
CA GLY A 91 23.88 5.94 -13.17
C GLY A 91 22.41 6.14 -13.54
N SER A 92 21.53 5.16 -13.32
CA SER A 92 20.11 5.20 -13.64
C SER A 92 19.28 4.54 -12.55
N LEU A 93 18.03 4.97 -12.40
CA LEU A 93 17.08 4.33 -11.49
C LEU A 93 16.47 3.10 -12.16
N VAL A 94 16.45 1.99 -11.45
CA VAL A 94 15.83 0.73 -11.83
C VAL A 94 14.69 0.49 -10.84
N LEU A 95 13.48 0.37 -11.35
CA LEU A 95 12.31 0.06 -10.52
C LEU A 95 12.45 -1.35 -9.95
N VAL A 96 12.33 -1.45 -8.63
CA VAL A 96 12.44 -2.69 -7.86
C VAL A 96 11.05 -3.17 -7.46
N GLU A 97 10.25 -2.27 -6.92
CA GLU A 97 8.89 -2.53 -6.45
C GLU A 97 7.94 -1.39 -6.83
N GLU A 98 6.69 -1.73 -7.15
CA GLU A 98 5.60 -0.76 -7.32
C GLU A 98 4.37 -1.27 -6.56
N THR A 99 3.77 -0.40 -5.75
CA THR A 99 2.52 -0.68 -5.03
C THR A 99 1.58 0.50 -5.22
N TYR A 100 0.29 0.22 -5.41
CA TYR A 100 -0.76 1.23 -5.52
C TYR A 100 -1.90 0.85 -4.61
N GLU A 101 -2.41 1.81 -3.85
CA GLU A 101 -3.68 1.66 -3.14
C GLU A 101 -4.73 2.59 -3.76
N TYR A 102 -5.98 2.17 -3.67
CA TYR A 102 -7.11 2.95 -4.13
C TYR A 102 -8.10 3.05 -2.99
N ASP A 103 -8.61 4.27 -2.76
CA ASP A 103 -9.70 4.50 -1.82
C ASP A 103 -10.96 3.84 -2.40
N HIS A 104 -11.11 2.55 -2.12
CA HIS A 104 -12.29 1.77 -2.45
C HIS A 104 -13.41 2.12 -1.46
N ASP A 105 -13.82 3.39 -1.44
CA ASP A 105 -15.16 3.78 -0.98
C ASP A 105 -16.15 3.53 -2.15
N ALA A 106 -16.17 2.30 -2.65
CA ALA A 106 -17.27 1.76 -3.42
C ALA A 106 -18.02 0.80 -2.50
N ASP A 107 -19.18 1.29 -2.05
CA ASP A 107 -20.36 0.55 -1.64
C ASP A 107 -20.59 -0.66 -2.57
N ASP A 108 -19.93 -1.79 -2.33
CA ASP A 108 -20.42 -3.11 -2.71
C ASP A 108 -21.23 -3.62 -1.52
N GLY A 109 -22.42 -3.03 -1.39
CA GLY A 109 -23.47 -3.56 -0.54
C GLY A 109 -23.78 -5.00 -0.95
N ASP A 110 -23.98 -5.85 0.06
CA ASP A 110 -24.66 -7.13 -0.03
C ASP A 110 -25.82 -7.10 -1.04
N GLU A 111 -25.75 -7.93 -2.09
CA GLU A 111 -26.93 -8.62 -2.63
C GLU A 111 -26.57 -10.10 -2.85
N ASP A 112 -26.64 -10.86 -1.75
CA ASP A 112 -27.10 -12.24 -1.76
C ASP A 112 -28.27 -12.43 -2.74
N GLU A 113 -28.13 -13.29 -3.76
CA GLU A 113 -29.27 -13.93 -4.39
C GLU A 113 -28.91 -15.33 -4.96
N GLU A 114 -28.77 -16.28 -4.04
CA GLU A 114 -29.42 -17.61 -4.09
C GLU A 114 -29.32 -18.41 -5.41
N GLU A 115 -28.17 -19.03 -5.67
CA GLU A 115 -28.10 -20.21 -6.55
C GLU A 115 -28.51 -21.46 -5.76
N ARG A 116 -29.82 -21.55 -5.56
CA ARG A 116 -30.55 -22.75 -5.11
C ARG A 116 -30.44 -23.85 -6.15
N GLU A 117 -29.35 -24.61 -6.11
CA GLU A 117 -29.30 -25.96 -6.67
C GLU A 117 -29.86 -26.92 -5.61
N ALA A 118 -31.14 -27.23 -5.79
CA ALA A 118 -31.80 -28.33 -5.11
C ALA A 118 -31.39 -29.68 -5.71
N ASP A 119 -31.43 -30.70 -4.85
CA ASP A 119 -31.32 -32.15 -5.10
C ASP A 119 -29.88 -32.63 -5.33
N ASP A 120 -29.37 -33.71 -4.72
CA ASP A 120 -30.01 -34.92 -4.21
C ASP A 120 -28.95 -35.68 -3.37
N ASP A 121 -29.40 -36.29 -2.27
CA ASP A 121 -28.95 -37.52 -1.57
C ASP A 121 -27.44 -37.93 -1.60
N GLU A 122 -26.82 -38.39 -0.52
CA GLU A 122 -27.10 -39.65 0.18
C GLU A 122 -26.35 -39.69 1.53
N ASP A 123 -27.05 -40.19 2.57
CA ASP A 123 -26.55 -41.08 3.64
C ASP A 123 -25.14 -40.88 4.23
N ASP A 124 -25.03 -40.56 5.52
CA ASP A 124 -24.44 -41.52 6.47
C ASP A 124 -24.75 -41.11 7.93
N GLU A 125 -25.45 -42.00 8.61
CA GLU A 125 -25.87 -41.91 10.00
C GLU A 125 -24.70 -42.34 10.92
N GLY A 126 -24.35 -41.50 11.90
CA GLY A 126 -23.52 -41.88 13.04
C GLY A 126 -23.42 -40.68 13.99
N ASP A 127 -24.24 -40.57 15.04
CA ASP A 127 -24.08 -41.31 16.31
C ASP A 127 -22.58 -41.28 16.70
N GLU A 128 -22.13 -40.58 17.72
CA GLU A 128 -22.66 -40.47 19.07
C GLU A 128 -21.83 -39.42 19.86
N ALA A 129 -22.35 -39.04 21.03
CA ALA A 129 -21.75 -38.15 22.03
C ALA A 129 -20.31 -38.57 22.40
N GLU A 130 -19.47 -37.74 23.01
CA GLU A 130 -19.44 -37.34 24.44
C GLU A 130 -18.52 -36.08 24.54
N GLU A 131 -18.90 -34.96 25.16
CA GLU A 131 -18.75 -34.67 26.60
C GLU A 131 -17.33 -34.93 27.16
N GLU A 132 -16.38 -34.00 26.99
CA GLU A 132 -15.43 -33.69 28.05
C GLU A 132 -15.05 -32.21 28.08
N ARG A 133 -15.55 -31.60 29.14
CA ARG A 133 -15.33 -30.21 29.57
C ARG A 133 -14.40 -30.36 30.77
N GLU A 134 -13.16 -29.92 30.61
CA GLU A 134 -12.26 -29.71 31.73
C GLU A 134 -12.03 -28.21 31.84
N ALA A 135 -12.80 -27.60 32.73
CA ALA A 135 -12.49 -26.33 33.36
C ALA A 135 -11.81 -26.61 34.72
N ASP A 136 -11.19 -25.56 35.28
CA ASP A 136 -10.43 -25.48 36.55
C ASP A 136 -8.94 -25.89 36.38
N ASP A 137 -7.95 -25.19 36.92
CA ASP A 137 -7.88 -24.38 38.15
C ASP A 137 -6.60 -23.51 38.00
N ASP A 138 -6.65 -22.18 38.04
CA ASP A 138 -6.44 -21.34 39.23
C ASP A 138 -5.14 -21.68 40.00
N GLU A 139 -4.04 -21.00 39.69
CA GLU A 139 -2.89 -20.73 40.58
C GLU A 139 -2.12 -19.54 39.95
N ASP A 140 -1.70 -18.48 40.62
CA ASP A 140 -1.81 -18.02 41.99
C ASP A 140 -1.10 -16.64 42.01
N ASP A 141 -1.29 -15.93 43.11
CA ASP A 141 -0.26 -15.15 43.79
C ASP A 141 -0.08 -13.65 43.45
N GLU A 142 -0.84 -12.87 44.22
CA GLU A 142 -0.42 -11.73 45.05
C GLU A 142 0.57 -10.69 44.50
N GLY A 143 0.19 -9.40 44.63
CA GLY A 143 1.16 -8.32 44.48
C GLY A 143 0.61 -6.92 44.71
N ASP A 144 -0.14 -6.76 45.79
CA ASP A 144 -0.56 -5.50 46.40
C ASP A 144 0.65 -4.57 46.68
N GLU A 145 0.36 -3.27 46.78
CA GLU A 145 1.10 -2.16 47.42
C GLU A 145 2.63 -1.99 47.18
N ALA A 146 3.14 -0.80 46.86
CA ALA A 146 2.85 0.45 47.51
C ALA A 146 3.37 1.66 46.70
N GLU A 147 2.63 2.74 46.88
CA GLU A 147 3.00 4.14 46.77
C GLU A 147 4.31 4.48 47.53
N GLU A 148 4.69 5.76 47.47
CA GLU A 148 5.79 6.45 48.18
C GLU A 148 7.10 6.54 47.37
N GLY A 149 7.62 7.70 47.00
CA GLY A 149 7.30 9.07 47.36
C GLY A 149 8.32 10.01 46.70
N SER A 150 7.92 11.27 46.59
CA SER A 150 8.70 12.41 46.09
C SER A 150 9.99 12.70 46.88
N ASP A 151 10.79 13.58 46.28
CA ASP A 151 11.72 14.55 46.90
C ASP A 151 13.19 14.11 47.10
N ASP A 152 14.07 14.47 46.15
CA ASP A 152 15.01 15.63 46.21
C ASP A 152 16.09 15.51 45.11
#